data_AF-A0A511R1Q1-F1
#
_entry.id   AF-A0A511R1Q1-F1
#
_cell.length_a   1.000
_cell.length_b   1.000
_cell.length_c   1.000
_cell.angle_alpha   90.00
_cell.angle_beta   90.00
_cell.angle_gamma   90.00
#
_symmetry.space_group_name_H-M   'P 1'
#
loop_
_entity.id
_entity.type
_entity.pdbx_description
1 polymer ?
#
loop_
_entity_poly.entity_id
_entity_poly.type
_entity_poly.pdbx_seq_one_letter_code
_entity_poly.pdbx_strand_id
1 'polypeptide(L)'
;MAEQFSFQEEGMKKVLVVLLAVLGLAGLALAQTTVRVGVLLPISTVAGKAALNGVQLGVDQVNAGGKVKIELVVVDDGNAPAAAVPALTKLMTVDRVDIVIGGLASGVTFALSGPVKQYNPLFLCIGAASSVVEQAFSDYGRFFHYHPWDYHNVAAALSFFKSLYDGGARRVAILYEDGPFGSAGIQTYRQQLQNQGYTVQAEPFKSGSGSFTAILTRLKSFRPDILYWIGYDVDALPIAAQTRQVGLEPKLIYGAPPAWPLGFEKNNLSNDVAGMTAWLPSVANNESRRFVTLYRRKYNEITDEYMAPMGYVIALSLGKAVEAANSADKDRIAAELAKVQMDTPFGPLSFKPSDTGKTRFQGFNQSIWLQFQYLEGSRRPVFPANRAARPLRYPGNY
;
A
#
# COMPACT_ATOMS: atom_id res chain seq x y z
N MET A 1 -28.13 75.02 -17.73
CA MET A 1 -28.00 74.27 -16.46
C MET A 1 -28.72 72.91 -16.47
N ALA A 2 -29.77 72.69 -17.28
CA ALA A 2 -30.50 71.39 -17.30
C ALA A 2 -29.77 70.25 -18.04
N GLU A 3 -28.99 70.53 -19.09
CA GLU A 3 -28.29 69.47 -19.86
C GLU A 3 -27.08 68.85 -19.12
N GLN A 4 -26.46 69.57 -18.18
CA GLN A 4 -25.32 69.04 -17.41
C GLN A 4 -25.73 68.00 -16.35
N PHE A 5 -26.99 68.00 -15.89
CA PHE A 5 -27.48 67.02 -14.93
C PHE A 5 -27.87 65.67 -15.58
N SER A 6 -28.31 65.70 -16.84
CA SER A 6 -28.68 64.49 -17.62
C SER A 6 -27.49 63.57 -17.88
N PHE A 7 -26.31 64.12 -18.18
CA PHE A 7 -25.11 63.33 -18.44
C PHE A 7 -24.54 62.65 -17.19
N GLN A 8 -24.77 63.20 -16.00
CA GLN A 8 -24.31 62.60 -14.75
C GLN A 8 -25.16 61.40 -14.33
N GLU A 9 -26.48 61.42 -14.56
CA GLU A 9 -27.34 60.27 -14.24
C GLU A 9 -27.09 59.05 -15.14
N GLU A 10 -26.87 59.25 -16.44
CA GLU A 10 -26.55 58.15 -17.36
C GLU A 10 -25.19 57.53 -17.08
N GLY A 11 -24.18 58.35 -16.74
CA GLY A 11 -22.86 57.87 -16.33
C GLY A 11 -22.93 57.04 -15.05
N MET A 12 -23.71 57.49 -14.07
CA MET A 12 -23.87 56.81 -12.78
C MET A 12 -24.63 55.48 -12.92
N LYS A 13 -25.64 55.40 -13.80
CA LYS A 13 -26.32 54.12 -14.14
C LYS A 13 -25.40 53.14 -14.85
N LYS A 14 -24.55 53.59 -15.77
CA LYS A 14 -23.56 52.74 -16.45
C LYS A 14 -22.48 52.23 -15.49
N VAL A 15 -22.01 53.08 -14.57
CA VAL A 15 -21.07 52.67 -13.50
C VAL A 15 -21.70 51.65 -12.56
N LEU A 16 -22.98 51.83 -12.18
CA LEU A 16 -23.70 50.90 -11.31
C LEU A 16 -23.92 49.52 -11.96
N VAL A 17 -24.24 49.48 -13.27
CA VAL A 17 -24.39 48.23 -14.03
C VAL A 17 -23.05 47.50 -14.21
N VAL A 18 -21.96 48.22 -14.43
CA VAL A 18 -20.61 47.63 -14.49
C VAL A 18 -20.17 47.10 -13.12
N LEU A 19 -20.46 47.81 -12.02
CA LEU A 19 -20.19 47.33 -10.66
C LEU A 19 -21.00 46.08 -10.31
N LEU A 20 -22.28 46.01 -10.71
CA LEU A 20 -23.13 44.82 -10.53
C LEU A 20 -22.66 43.63 -11.40
N ALA A 21 -22.14 43.88 -12.60
CA ALA A 21 -21.55 42.84 -13.45
C ALA A 21 -20.21 42.31 -12.89
N VAL A 22 -19.39 43.18 -12.28
CA VAL A 22 -18.13 42.78 -11.61
C VAL A 22 -18.39 42.05 -10.29
N LEU A 23 -19.43 42.44 -9.54
CA LEU A 23 -19.90 41.71 -8.36
C LEU A 23 -20.55 40.36 -8.71
N GLY A 24 -21.20 40.26 -9.88
CA GLY A 24 -21.71 38.99 -10.41
C GLY A 24 -20.62 38.00 -10.82
N LEU A 25 -19.49 38.49 -11.31
CA LEU A 25 -18.31 37.67 -11.67
C LEU A 25 -17.45 37.27 -10.45
N ALA A 26 -17.48 38.06 -9.36
CA ALA A 26 -16.81 37.70 -8.11
C ALA A 26 -17.56 36.60 -7.30
N GLY A 27 -18.83 36.34 -7.62
CA GLY A 27 -19.67 35.33 -6.97
C GLY A 27 -19.45 33.88 -7.44
N LEU A 28 -18.59 33.65 -8.43
CA LEU A 28 -18.22 32.32 -8.93
C LEU A 28 -16.80 31.91 -8.47
N ALA A 29 -16.41 32.29 -7.26
CA ALA A 29 -15.38 31.53 -6.55
C ALA A 29 -15.90 30.08 -6.45
N LEU A 30 -15.39 29.18 -7.30
CA LEU A 30 -15.69 27.75 -7.22
C LEU A 30 -15.50 27.32 -5.77
N ALA A 31 -16.59 27.01 -5.08
CA ALA A 31 -16.55 26.68 -3.67
C ALA A 31 -15.63 25.46 -3.49
N GLN A 32 -14.45 25.69 -2.92
CA GLN A 32 -13.45 24.65 -2.68
C GLN A 32 -14.04 23.63 -1.71
N THR A 33 -14.25 22.40 -2.18
CA THR A 33 -14.79 21.34 -1.32
C THR A 33 -13.70 20.90 -0.34
N THR A 34 -13.94 21.09 0.96
CA THR A 34 -12.99 20.72 2.02
C THR A 34 -13.41 19.42 2.70
N VAL A 35 -12.50 18.47 2.83
CA VAL A 35 -12.71 17.20 3.54
C VAL A 35 -11.60 16.96 4.56
N ARG A 36 -11.97 16.43 5.72
CA ARG A 36 -11.03 16.01 6.77
C ARG A 36 -10.83 14.50 6.71
N VAL A 37 -9.57 14.08 6.64
CA VAL A 37 -9.18 12.69 6.44
C VAL A 37 -8.27 12.26 7.59
N GLY A 38 -8.68 11.23 8.31
CA GLY A 38 -7.81 10.55 9.28
C GLY A 38 -6.79 9.67 8.55
N VAL A 39 -5.52 9.77 8.91
CA VAL A 39 -4.47 8.85 8.46
C VAL A 39 -4.02 8.03 9.67
N LEU A 40 -4.43 6.77 9.72
CA LEU A 40 -4.13 5.83 10.81
C LEU A 40 -3.22 4.73 10.28
N LEU A 41 -1.91 4.91 10.47
CA LEU A 41 -0.86 4.06 9.91
C LEU A 41 0.25 3.85 10.96
N PRO A 42 1.07 2.79 10.85
CA PRO A 42 2.22 2.57 11.72
C PRO A 42 3.39 3.46 11.30
N ILE A 43 3.29 4.77 11.44
CA ILE A 43 4.19 5.76 10.83
C ILE A 43 5.62 5.74 11.41
N SER A 44 5.82 5.03 12.52
CA SER A 44 7.13 4.71 13.10
C SER A 44 7.85 3.56 12.38
N THR A 45 7.15 2.79 11.55
CA THR A 45 7.74 1.75 10.68
C THR A 45 8.20 2.33 9.34
N VAL A 46 9.10 1.62 8.65
CA VAL A 46 9.57 2.02 7.31
C VAL A 46 8.41 2.10 6.32
N ALA A 47 7.60 1.04 6.23
CA ALA A 47 6.43 0.99 5.36
C ALA A 47 5.39 2.07 5.68
N GLY A 48 5.05 2.27 6.97
CA GLY A 48 4.07 3.26 7.38
C GLY A 48 4.54 4.71 7.16
N LYS A 49 5.83 4.99 7.37
CA LYS A 49 6.41 6.29 7.05
C LYS A 49 6.39 6.58 5.56
N ALA A 50 6.76 5.59 4.74
CA ALA A 50 6.71 5.69 3.29
C ALA A 50 5.28 5.94 2.80
N ALA A 51 4.30 5.19 3.30
CA ALA A 51 2.88 5.40 3.03
C ALA A 51 2.43 6.83 3.35
N LEU A 52 2.73 7.34 4.55
CA LEU A 52 2.37 8.69 4.95
C LEU A 52 3.00 9.75 4.03
N ASN A 53 4.28 9.60 3.68
CA ASN A 53 4.96 10.49 2.74
C ASN A 53 4.24 10.49 1.37
N GLY A 54 3.83 9.31 0.90
CA GLY A 54 3.01 9.16 -0.30
C GLY A 54 1.68 9.91 -0.23
N VAL A 55 0.91 9.68 0.84
CA VAL A 55 -0.38 10.36 1.08
C VAL A 55 -0.20 11.87 1.07
N GLN A 56 0.79 12.39 1.81
CA GLN A 56 1.06 13.82 1.88
C GLN A 56 1.48 14.39 0.52
N LEU A 57 2.29 13.68 -0.26
CA LEU A 57 2.67 14.11 -1.61
C LEU A 57 1.45 14.22 -2.54
N GLY A 58 0.53 13.26 -2.47
CA GLY A 58 -0.69 13.28 -3.27
C GLY A 58 -1.67 14.37 -2.84
N VAL A 59 -1.84 14.56 -1.53
CA VAL A 59 -2.67 15.64 -0.96
C VAL A 59 -2.16 17.02 -1.36
N ASP A 60 -0.85 17.26 -1.31
CA ASP A 60 -0.27 18.53 -1.76
C ASP A 60 -0.62 18.82 -3.22
N GLN A 61 -0.56 17.81 -4.09
CA GLN A 61 -0.91 17.95 -5.50
C GLN A 61 -2.41 18.22 -5.70
N VAL A 62 -3.29 17.52 -4.96
CA VAL A 62 -4.73 17.75 -5.00
C VAL A 62 -5.07 19.17 -4.54
N ASN A 63 -4.50 19.60 -3.40
CA ASN A 63 -4.76 20.91 -2.82
C ASN A 63 -4.23 22.05 -3.70
N ALA A 64 -3.08 21.87 -4.36
CA ALA A 64 -2.54 22.83 -5.32
C ALA A 64 -3.44 23.04 -6.55
N GLY A 65 -4.32 22.07 -6.87
CA GLY A 65 -5.32 22.21 -7.93
C GLY A 65 -6.47 23.17 -7.60
N GLY A 66 -6.63 23.56 -6.34
CA GLY A 66 -7.56 24.62 -5.89
C GLY A 66 -9.04 24.26 -5.80
N LYS A 67 -9.51 23.17 -6.45
CA LYS A 67 -10.92 22.75 -6.42
C LYS A 67 -11.31 21.96 -5.17
N VAL A 68 -10.35 21.23 -4.60
CA VAL A 68 -10.51 20.39 -3.41
C VAL A 68 -9.48 20.82 -2.37
N LYS A 69 -9.85 20.72 -1.10
CA LYS A 69 -8.93 20.83 0.04
C LYS A 69 -9.04 19.59 0.92
N ILE A 70 -7.99 18.80 0.97
CA ILE A 70 -7.86 17.66 1.89
C ILE A 70 -7.04 18.12 3.09
N GLU A 71 -7.61 17.99 4.28
CA GLU A 71 -6.97 18.26 5.57
C GLU A 71 -6.70 16.93 6.28
N LEU A 72 -5.42 16.64 6.55
CA LEU A 72 -5.02 15.38 7.17
C LEU A 72 -4.98 15.49 8.71
N VAL A 73 -5.50 14.49 9.39
CA VAL A 73 -5.30 14.23 10.82
C VAL A 73 -4.52 12.93 10.95
N VAL A 74 -3.22 13.03 11.22
CA VAL A 74 -2.31 11.87 11.22
C VAL A 74 -2.16 11.33 12.64
N VAL A 75 -2.32 10.01 12.80
CA VAL A 75 -2.15 9.31 14.07
C VAL A 75 -1.34 8.03 13.85
N ASP A 76 -0.31 7.80 14.68
CA ASP A 76 0.44 6.54 14.68
C ASP A 76 -0.40 5.44 15.34
N ASP A 77 -0.61 4.33 14.63
CA ASP A 77 -1.27 3.15 15.19
C ASP A 77 -0.30 2.19 15.91
N GLY A 78 1.00 2.49 15.88
CA GLY A 78 2.07 1.73 16.55
C GLY A 78 2.21 0.29 16.06
N ASN A 79 1.61 -0.05 14.91
CA ASN A 79 1.44 -1.41 14.42
C ASN A 79 0.78 -2.35 15.46
N ALA A 80 -0.11 -1.80 16.32
CA ALA A 80 -0.65 -2.51 17.46
C ALA A 80 -2.16 -2.22 17.64
N PRO A 81 -3.02 -3.26 17.74
CA PRO A 81 -4.45 -3.07 17.98
C PRO A 81 -4.77 -2.19 19.20
N ALA A 82 -3.99 -2.34 20.28
CA ALA A 82 -4.16 -1.59 21.53
C ALA A 82 -4.00 -0.07 21.36
N ALA A 83 -3.18 0.38 20.40
CA ALA A 83 -3.03 1.79 20.06
C ALA A 83 -4.01 2.21 18.95
N ALA A 84 -4.23 1.35 17.95
CA ALA A 84 -5.05 1.62 16.78
C ALA A 84 -6.54 1.87 17.10
N VAL A 85 -7.16 1.04 17.97
CA VAL A 85 -8.60 1.13 18.26
C VAL A 85 -8.97 2.42 18.99
N PRO A 86 -8.26 2.85 20.05
CA PRO A 86 -8.47 4.16 20.66
C PRO A 86 -8.17 5.31 19.70
N ALA A 87 -7.13 5.20 18.87
CA ALA A 87 -6.80 6.22 17.87
C ALA A 87 -7.92 6.42 16.84
N LEU A 88 -8.49 5.33 16.32
CA LEU A 88 -9.67 5.41 15.44
C LEU A 88 -10.85 6.05 16.18
N THR A 89 -11.11 5.65 17.42
CA THR A 89 -12.20 6.23 18.23
C THR A 89 -12.02 7.74 18.38
N LYS A 90 -10.81 8.22 18.68
CA LYS A 90 -10.49 9.66 18.74
C LYS A 90 -10.72 10.34 17.38
N LEU A 91 -10.24 9.75 16.29
CA LEU A 91 -10.44 10.28 14.93
C LEU A 91 -11.93 10.48 14.61
N MET A 92 -12.77 9.52 15.00
CA MET A 92 -14.22 9.55 14.73
C MET A 92 -14.96 10.52 15.67
N THR A 93 -14.64 10.52 16.96
CA THR A 93 -15.44 11.21 17.99
C THR A 93 -14.95 12.62 18.33
N VAL A 94 -13.63 12.82 18.35
CA VAL A 94 -13.00 14.09 18.72
C VAL A 94 -12.61 14.85 17.46
N ASP A 95 -11.86 14.20 16.58
CA ASP A 95 -11.39 14.86 15.36
C ASP A 95 -12.49 14.94 14.29
N ARG A 96 -13.57 14.16 14.42
CA ARG A 96 -14.75 14.16 13.52
C ARG A 96 -14.36 14.05 12.04
N VAL A 97 -13.53 13.07 11.71
CA VAL A 97 -13.18 12.76 10.31
C VAL A 97 -14.17 11.75 9.73
N ASP A 98 -14.57 11.95 8.47
CA ASP A 98 -15.52 11.06 7.77
C ASP A 98 -14.84 10.02 6.88
N ILE A 99 -13.55 10.21 6.61
CA ILE A 99 -12.74 9.40 5.73
C ILE A 99 -11.49 8.97 6.50
N VAL A 100 -11.13 7.69 6.41
CA VAL A 100 -9.93 7.14 7.03
C VAL A 100 -9.10 6.45 5.97
N ILE A 101 -7.84 6.88 5.84
CA ILE A 101 -6.79 6.11 5.16
C ILE A 101 -6.07 5.31 6.24
N GLY A 102 -6.07 3.99 6.14
CA GLY A 102 -5.46 3.15 7.15
C GLY A 102 -5.35 1.70 6.72
N GLY A 103 -5.17 0.82 7.69
CA GLY A 103 -5.19 -0.63 7.46
C GLY A 103 -3.95 -1.15 6.73
N LEU A 104 -2.76 -0.82 7.24
CA LEU A 104 -1.50 -1.31 6.66
C LEU A 104 -1.24 -2.78 7.03
N ALA A 105 -1.35 -3.13 8.32
CA ALA A 105 -1.10 -4.48 8.81
C ALA A 105 -2.39 -5.27 9.03
N SER A 106 -2.40 -6.55 8.67
CA SER A 106 -3.63 -7.37 8.70
C SER A 106 -4.19 -7.56 10.10
N GLY A 107 -3.33 -7.79 11.11
CA GLY A 107 -3.77 -7.96 12.50
C GLY A 107 -4.42 -6.70 13.08
N VAL A 108 -3.83 -5.54 12.83
CA VAL A 108 -4.40 -4.23 13.23
C VAL A 108 -5.73 -3.98 12.51
N THR A 109 -5.77 -4.22 11.20
CA THR A 109 -6.96 -3.97 10.38
C THR A 109 -8.13 -4.88 10.77
N PHE A 110 -7.85 -6.14 11.10
CA PHE A 110 -8.85 -7.05 11.62
C PHE A 110 -9.46 -6.54 12.93
N ALA A 111 -8.63 -6.07 13.87
CA ALA A 111 -9.11 -5.49 15.14
C ALA A 111 -9.91 -4.20 14.94
N LEU A 112 -9.61 -3.43 13.88
CA LEU A 112 -10.36 -2.22 13.51
C LEU A 112 -11.72 -2.52 12.86
N SER A 113 -11.99 -3.75 12.40
CA SER A 113 -13.21 -4.07 11.63
C SER A 113 -14.51 -3.72 12.36
N GLY A 114 -14.65 -4.08 13.63
CA GLY A 114 -15.79 -3.72 14.47
C GLY A 114 -15.94 -2.19 14.65
N PRO A 115 -14.91 -1.50 15.18
CA PRO A 115 -14.92 -0.05 15.32
C PRO A 115 -15.18 0.72 14.01
N VAL A 116 -14.59 0.30 12.88
CA VAL A 116 -14.83 0.93 11.57
C VAL A 116 -16.30 0.79 11.19
N LYS A 117 -16.91 -0.40 11.35
CA LYS A 117 -18.34 -0.57 11.07
C LYS A 117 -19.22 0.25 12.00
N GLN A 118 -18.85 0.36 13.28
CA GLN A 118 -19.59 1.13 14.28
C GLN A 118 -19.63 2.63 13.94
N TYR A 119 -18.49 3.23 13.61
CA TYR A 119 -18.40 4.67 13.30
C TYR A 119 -18.66 5.00 11.83
N ASN A 120 -18.61 3.98 10.96
CA ASN A 120 -19.00 4.02 9.56
C ASN A 120 -18.31 5.13 8.71
N PRO A 121 -16.96 5.25 8.72
CA PRO A 121 -16.23 6.16 7.82
C PRO A 121 -16.06 5.57 6.41
N LEU A 122 -15.83 6.39 5.40
CA LEU A 122 -15.24 5.88 4.17
C LEU A 122 -13.82 5.36 4.46
N PHE A 123 -13.61 4.05 4.37
CA PHE A 123 -12.35 3.42 4.78
C PHE A 123 -11.53 3.01 3.56
N LEU A 124 -10.40 3.69 3.37
CA LEU A 124 -9.45 3.45 2.29
C LEU A 124 -8.29 2.60 2.84
N CYS A 125 -8.40 1.29 2.65
CA CYS A 125 -7.46 0.31 3.18
C CYS A 125 -6.23 0.18 2.27
N ILE A 126 -5.06 0.51 2.83
CA ILE A 126 -3.82 0.67 2.06
C ILE A 126 -3.04 -0.63 1.83
N GLY A 127 -3.08 -1.60 2.77
CA GLY A 127 -2.09 -2.68 2.76
C GLY A 127 -2.54 -4.06 3.26
N ALA A 128 -3.49 -4.14 4.20
CA ALA A 128 -3.85 -5.40 4.83
C ALA A 128 -4.33 -6.46 3.83
N ALA A 129 -3.56 -7.55 3.68
CA ALA A 129 -3.79 -8.54 2.64
C ALA A 129 -4.50 -9.83 3.11
N SER A 130 -4.76 -10.01 4.41
CA SER A 130 -5.34 -11.27 4.91
C SER A 130 -6.79 -11.49 4.46
N SER A 131 -7.12 -12.68 3.99
CA SER A 131 -8.51 -13.11 3.73
C SER A 131 -9.41 -13.05 4.97
N VAL A 132 -8.84 -13.07 6.18
CA VAL A 132 -9.59 -12.85 7.42
C VAL A 132 -10.08 -11.40 7.51
N VAL A 133 -9.26 -10.44 7.08
CA VAL A 133 -9.67 -9.02 6.96
C VAL A 133 -10.72 -8.88 5.87
N GLU A 134 -10.51 -9.49 4.70
CA GLU A 134 -11.50 -9.50 3.61
C GLU A 134 -12.87 -10.00 4.10
N GLN A 135 -12.89 -11.11 4.85
CA GLN A 135 -14.11 -11.65 5.45
C GLN A 135 -14.72 -10.69 6.48
N ALA A 136 -13.90 -10.09 7.34
CA ALA A 136 -14.36 -9.19 8.39
C ALA A 136 -15.03 -7.93 7.84
N PHE A 137 -14.68 -7.49 6.63
CA PHE A 137 -15.26 -6.32 5.96
C PHE A 137 -16.29 -6.68 4.87
N SER A 138 -16.67 -7.95 4.73
CA SER A 138 -17.49 -8.42 3.59
C SER A 138 -18.88 -7.80 3.45
N ASP A 139 -19.44 -7.32 4.55
CA ASP A 139 -20.72 -6.61 4.65
C ASP A 139 -20.54 -5.07 4.69
N TYR A 140 -19.31 -4.56 4.65
CA TYR A 140 -19.02 -3.15 4.81
C TYR A 140 -18.96 -2.40 3.47
N GLY A 141 -20.09 -1.77 3.11
CA GLY A 141 -20.27 -1.10 1.81
C GLY A 141 -19.38 0.11 1.53
N ARG A 142 -18.59 0.59 2.52
CA ARG A 142 -17.67 1.74 2.38
C ARG A 142 -16.19 1.33 2.51
N PHE A 143 -15.89 0.05 2.30
CA PHE A 143 -14.54 -0.48 2.28
C PHE A 143 -13.93 -0.42 0.88
N PHE A 144 -12.89 0.39 0.68
CA PHE A 144 -12.11 0.45 -0.55
C PHE A 144 -10.73 -0.13 -0.26
N HIS A 145 -10.43 -1.28 -0.85
CA HIS A 145 -9.17 -1.98 -0.65
C HIS A 145 -8.27 -1.76 -1.85
N TYR A 146 -7.08 -1.19 -1.64
CA TYR A 146 -6.15 -0.91 -2.74
C TYR A 146 -5.20 -2.08 -3.01
N HIS A 147 -4.76 -2.75 -1.96
CA HIS A 147 -3.73 -3.78 -2.01
C HIS A 147 -4.26 -5.12 -2.53
N PRO A 148 -3.46 -6.00 -3.16
CA PRO A 148 -3.89 -7.36 -3.44
C PRO A 148 -4.08 -8.21 -2.16
N TRP A 149 -5.15 -9.02 -2.12
CA TRP A 149 -5.35 -10.03 -1.07
C TRP A 149 -4.33 -11.18 -1.10
N ASP A 150 -4.30 -11.97 -0.03
CA ASP A 150 -3.37 -13.08 0.22
C ASP A 150 -3.37 -14.12 -0.91
N TYR A 151 -4.52 -14.47 -1.47
CA TYR A 151 -4.60 -15.41 -2.61
C TYR A 151 -3.91 -14.87 -3.88
N HIS A 152 -3.87 -13.55 -4.09
CA HIS A 152 -3.07 -12.96 -5.16
C HIS A 152 -1.58 -13.04 -4.86
N ASN A 153 -1.19 -12.85 -3.60
CA ASN A 153 0.19 -12.99 -3.13
C ASN A 153 0.66 -14.45 -3.31
N VAL A 154 -0.22 -15.40 -2.95
CA VAL A 154 -0.03 -16.84 -3.13
C VAL A 154 0.18 -17.17 -4.60
N ALA A 155 -0.71 -16.72 -5.48
CA ALA A 155 -0.59 -16.98 -6.91
C ALA A 155 0.72 -16.45 -7.49
N ALA A 156 1.11 -15.22 -7.13
CA ALA A 156 2.36 -14.61 -7.59
C ALA A 156 3.60 -15.37 -7.08
N ALA A 157 3.64 -15.74 -5.80
CA ALA A 157 4.74 -16.51 -5.22
C ALA A 157 4.82 -17.92 -5.81
N LEU A 158 3.69 -18.62 -5.98
CA LEU A 158 3.63 -19.95 -6.59
C LEU A 158 4.12 -19.95 -8.05
N SER A 159 3.80 -18.91 -8.82
CA SER A 159 4.29 -18.77 -10.19
C SER A 159 5.82 -18.60 -10.23
N PHE A 160 6.36 -17.80 -9.32
CA PHE A 160 7.81 -17.67 -9.16
C PHE A 160 8.47 -18.98 -8.70
N PHE A 161 7.87 -19.69 -7.74
CA PHE A 161 8.40 -20.94 -7.22
C PHE A 161 8.37 -22.04 -8.28
N LYS A 162 7.34 -22.09 -9.14
CA LYS A 162 7.34 -22.99 -10.29
C LYS A 162 8.59 -22.80 -11.17
N SER A 163 9.03 -21.56 -11.40
CA SER A 163 10.25 -21.30 -12.16
C SER A 163 11.52 -21.80 -11.44
N LEU A 164 11.57 -21.71 -10.10
CA LEU A 164 12.66 -22.26 -9.29
C LEU A 164 12.67 -23.79 -9.30
N TYR A 165 11.48 -24.41 -9.29
CA TYR A 165 11.32 -25.86 -9.39
C TYR A 165 11.87 -26.38 -10.72
N ASP A 166 11.57 -25.68 -11.82
CA ASP A 166 12.10 -25.99 -13.14
C ASP A 166 13.62 -25.83 -13.19
N GLY A 167 14.17 -24.90 -12.39
CA GLY A 167 15.60 -24.73 -12.12
C GLY A 167 16.21 -25.72 -11.12
N GLY A 168 15.45 -26.72 -10.65
CA GLY A 168 15.96 -27.80 -9.78
C GLY A 168 15.69 -27.66 -8.29
N ALA A 169 14.97 -26.63 -7.83
CA ALA A 169 14.57 -26.53 -6.42
C ALA A 169 13.55 -27.63 -6.05
N ARG A 170 13.67 -28.22 -4.85
CA ARG A 170 12.79 -29.33 -4.40
C ARG A 170 12.29 -29.16 -2.98
N ARG A 171 12.94 -28.39 -2.12
CA ARG A 171 12.55 -28.21 -0.70
C ARG A 171 12.31 -26.75 -0.33
N VAL A 172 11.14 -26.47 0.24
CA VAL A 172 10.77 -25.14 0.74
C VAL A 172 10.57 -25.21 2.25
N ALA A 173 11.34 -24.42 2.99
CA ALA A 173 11.03 -24.10 4.38
C ALA A 173 10.26 -22.79 4.42
N ILE A 174 9.10 -22.76 5.06
CA ILE A 174 8.28 -21.56 5.25
C ILE A 174 8.37 -21.13 6.72
N LEU A 175 8.85 -19.92 6.97
CA LEU A 175 8.70 -19.24 8.25
C LEU A 175 7.55 -18.25 8.12
N TYR A 176 6.55 -18.31 8.99
CA TYR A 176 5.42 -17.40 8.91
C TYR A 176 5.10 -16.78 10.27
N GLU A 177 4.74 -15.50 10.27
CA GLU A 177 4.32 -14.81 11.48
C GLU A 177 3.00 -15.40 11.98
N ASP A 178 2.94 -15.67 13.29
CA ASP A 178 1.80 -16.28 13.99
C ASP A 178 0.70 -15.25 14.25
N GLY A 179 0.18 -14.70 13.16
CA GLY A 179 -0.86 -13.69 13.14
C GLY A 179 -1.62 -13.70 11.82
N PRO A 180 -2.60 -12.79 11.66
CA PRO A 180 -3.52 -12.84 10.52
C PRO A 180 -2.85 -12.68 9.15
N PHE A 181 -1.67 -12.07 9.06
CA PHE A 181 -0.97 -11.92 7.77
C PHE A 181 -0.26 -13.22 7.36
N GLY A 182 0.51 -13.81 8.27
CA GLY A 182 1.28 -15.02 7.99
C GLY A 182 0.45 -16.30 7.98
N SER A 183 -0.59 -16.37 8.82
CA SER A 183 -1.33 -17.62 9.05
C SER A 183 -2.50 -17.86 8.09
N ALA A 184 -3.11 -16.80 7.53
CA ALA A 184 -4.35 -16.95 6.76
C ALA A 184 -4.20 -17.81 5.49
N GLY A 185 -3.07 -17.71 4.81
CA GLY A 185 -2.79 -18.44 3.57
C GLY A 185 -1.92 -19.70 3.73
N ILE A 186 -1.43 -20.02 4.93
CA ILE A 186 -0.31 -20.97 5.07
C ILE A 186 -0.64 -22.39 4.63
N GLN A 187 -1.84 -22.88 4.93
CA GLN A 187 -2.25 -24.23 4.53
C GLN A 187 -2.39 -24.33 3.00
N THR A 188 -2.99 -23.32 2.38
CA THR A 188 -3.09 -23.20 0.92
C THR A 188 -1.71 -23.15 0.27
N TYR A 189 -0.78 -22.35 0.81
CA TYR A 189 0.61 -22.30 0.34
C TYR A 189 1.26 -23.68 0.37
N ARG A 190 1.19 -24.37 1.53
CA ARG A 190 1.79 -25.69 1.70
C ARG A 190 1.22 -26.68 0.68
N GLN A 191 -0.10 -26.76 0.56
CA GLN A 191 -0.77 -27.68 -0.36
C GLN A 191 -0.41 -27.37 -1.83
N GLN A 192 -0.43 -26.11 -2.23
CA GLN A 192 -0.14 -25.72 -3.61
C GLN A 192 1.34 -25.95 -3.99
N LEU A 193 2.27 -25.71 -3.06
CA LEU A 193 3.68 -26.05 -3.26
C LEU A 193 3.90 -27.56 -3.36
N GLN A 194 3.22 -28.35 -2.52
CA GLN A 194 3.25 -29.81 -2.62
C GLN A 194 2.69 -30.30 -3.96
N ASN A 195 1.62 -29.69 -4.46
CA ASN A 195 1.07 -29.99 -5.79
C ASN A 195 2.04 -29.65 -6.93
N GLN A 196 2.94 -28.68 -6.75
CA GLN A 196 4.05 -28.40 -7.67
C GLN A 196 5.23 -29.37 -7.53
N GLY A 197 5.17 -30.31 -6.57
CA GLY A 197 6.20 -31.33 -6.33
C GLY A 197 7.24 -30.95 -5.28
N TYR A 198 7.04 -29.85 -4.53
CA TYR A 198 7.93 -29.49 -3.43
C TYR A 198 7.69 -30.35 -2.19
N THR A 199 8.78 -30.70 -1.50
CA THR A 199 8.69 -31.05 -0.07
C THR A 199 8.64 -29.75 0.74
N VAL A 200 7.69 -29.62 1.66
CA VAL A 200 7.44 -28.38 2.40
C VAL A 200 7.47 -28.62 3.90
N GLN A 201 8.22 -27.80 4.64
CA GLN A 201 8.12 -27.66 6.08
C GLN A 201 7.73 -26.22 6.40
N ALA A 202 6.76 -26.00 7.29
CA ALA A 202 6.38 -24.65 7.70
C ALA A 202 6.38 -24.53 9.22
N GLU A 203 6.96 -23.45 9.74
CA GLU A 203 7.12 -23.17 11.16
C GLU A 203 6.61 -21.75 11.46
N PRO A 204 5.75 -21.58 12.49
CA PRO A 204 5.31 -20.27 12.93
C PRO A 204 6.41 -19.54 13.71
N PHE A 205 6.35 -18.21 13.75
CA PHE A 205 7.16 -17.38 14.63
C PHE A 205 6.38 -16.17 15.15
N LYS A 206 6.80 -15.62 16.30
CA LYS A 206 6.26 -14.35 16.80
C LYS A 206 7.00 -13.18 16.17
N SER A 207 6.29 -12.33 15.42
CA SER A 207 6.87 -11.13 14.82
C SER A 207 7.45 -10.18 15.87
N GLY A 208 8.57 -9.53 15.57
CA GLY A 208 9.29 -8.62 16.47
C GLY A 208 10.00 -9.31 17.64
N SER A 209 10.02 -10.65 17.71
CA SER A 209 10.71 -11.38 18.79
C SER A 209 12.24 -11.30 18.71
N GLY A 210 12.77 -11.02 17.52
CA GLY A 210 14.21 -11.01 17.25
C GLY A 210 14.90 -12.37 17.46
N SER A 211 14.16 -13.45 17.71
CA SER A 211 14.70 -14.75 18.16
C SER A 211 14.22 -15.90 17.27
N PHE A 212 15.02 -16.24 16.27
CA PHE A 212 14.72 -17.24 15.23
C PHE A 212 15.67 -18.44 15.25
N THR A 213 16.81 -18.36 15.95
CA THR A 213 17.86 -19.40 16.03
C THR A 213 17.33 -20.81 16.24
N ALA A 214 16.42 -21.02 17.21
CA ALA A 214 15.89 -22.35 17.50
C ALA A 214 15.07 -22.92 16.34
N ILE A 215 14.25 -22.08 15.70
CA ILE A 215 13.41 -22.47 14.55
C ILE A 215 14.30 -22.76 13.34
N LEU A 216 15.25 -21.87 13.04
CA LEU A 216 16.20 -22.03 11.94
C LEU A 216 17.11 -23.26 12.12
N THR A 217 17.51 -23.58 13.35
CA THR A 217 18.29 -24.80 13.66
C THR A 217 17.51 -26.06 13.33
N ARG A 218 16.19 -26.11 13.61
CA ARG A 218 15.34 -27.25 13.22
C ARG A 218 15.27 -27.43 11.70
N LEU A 219 15.33 -26.34 10.93
CA LEU A 219 15.30 -26.38 9.47
C LEU A 219 16.61 -26.87 8.84
N LYS A 220 17.72 -27.00 9.59
CA LYS A 220 18.99 -27.53 9.05
C LYS A 220 18.88 -28.96 8.57
N SER A 221 18.21 -29.83 9.32
CA SER A 221 18.03 -31.24 8.92
C SER A 221 17.16 -31.37 7.67
N PHE A 222 16.24 -30.43 7.46
CA PHE A 222 15.38 -30.36 6.29
C PHE A 222 16.16 -29.99 5.01
N ARG A 223 17.28 -29.24 5.14
CA ARG A 223 18.12 -28.75 4.03
C ARG A 223 17.26 -28.09 2.92
N PRO A 224 16.55 -26.98 3.23
CA PRO A 224 15.71 -26.30 2.27
C PRO A 224 16.54 -25.73 1.12
N ASP A 225 16.03 -25.84 -0.11
CA ASP A 225 16.56 -25.07 -1.24
C ASP A 225 16.11 -23.60 -1.17
N ILE A 226 14.91 -23.37 -0.62
CA ILE A 226 14.30 -22.05 -0.47
C ILE A 226 13.87 -21.86 0.98
N LEU A 227 14.34 -20.80 1.62
CA LEU A 227 13.78 -20.29 2.87
C LEU A 227 12.80 -19.16 2.55
N TYR A 228 11.51 -19.46 2.57
CA TYR A 228 10.45 -18.48 2.39
C TYR A 228 10.03 -17.92 3.75
N TRP A 229 10.17 -16.61 3.98
CA TRP A 229 9.64 -15.97 5.18
C TRP A 229 8.45 -15.05 4.86
N ILE A 230 7.44 -15.09 5.71
CA ILE A 230 6.21 -14.32 5.63
C ILE A 230 6.06 -13.57 6.95
N GLY A 231 6.39 -12.28 6.96
CA GLY A 231 6.38 -11.44 8.16
C GLY A 231 6.48 -9.97 7.80
N TYR A 232 6.92 -9.16 8.76
CA TYR A 232 7.06 -7.71 8.58
C TYR A 232 8.54 -7.30 8.55
N ASP A 233 8.81 -6.03 8.19
CA ASP A 233 10.17 -5.49 8.02
C ASP A 233 11.11 -5.76 9.22
N VAL A 234 10.55 -5.74 10.43
CA VAL A 234 11.26 -5.98 11.71
C VAL A 234 11.82 -7.39 11.84
N ASP A 235 11.28 -8.36 11.09
CA ASP A 235 11.67 -9.77 11.14
C ASP A 235 12.77 -10.11 10.13
N ALA A 236 12.82 -9.38 9.01
CA ALA A 236 13.62 -9.72 7.84
C ALA A 236 15.12 -9.83 8.16
N LEU A 237 15.72 -8.76 8.71
CA LEU A 237 17.16 -8.70 8.98
C LEU A 237 17.60 -9.73 10.05
N PRO A 238 16.92 -9.87 11.20
CA PRO A 238 17.21 -10.95 12.14
C PRO A 238 17.12 -12.36 11.53
N ILE A 239 16.13 -12.64 10.69
CA ILE A 239 16.00 -13.94 10.00
C ILE A 239 17.22 -14.21 9.11
N ALA A 240 17.63 -13.26 8.26
CA ALA A 240 18.83 -13.42 7.43
C ALA A 240 20.10 -13.62 8.26
N ALA A 241 20.30 -12.79 9.29
CA ALA A 241 21.48 -12.84 10.15
C ALA A 241 21.58 -14.19 10.87
N GLN A 242 20.47 -14.63 11.47
CA GLN A 242 20.44 -15.87 12.25
C GLN A 242 20.48 -17.12 11.35
N THR A 243 19.98 -17.04 10.11
CA THR A 243 20.12 -18.11 9.11
C THR A 243 21.60 -18.42 8.88
N ARG A 244 22.42 -17.38 8.70
CA ARG A 244 23.88 -17.53 8.58
C ARG A 244 24.54 -17.97 9.88
N GLN A 245 24.12 -17.39 11.01
CA GLN A 245 24.67 -17.73 12.32
C GLN A 245 24.54 -19.23 12.65
N VAL A 246 23.43 -19.86 12.28
CA VAL A 246 23.23 -21.30 12.53
C VAL A 246 23.84 -22.18 11.44
N GLY A 247 24.41 -21.60 10.38
CA GLY A 247 24.92 -22.36 9.22
C GLY A 247 23.81 -23.08 8.46
N LEU A 248 22.67 -22.42 8.26
CA LEU A 248 21.63 -22.87 7.33
C LEU A 248 21.90 -22.19 5.97
N GLU A 249 22.06 -23.00 4.92
CA GLU A 249 22.52 -22.55 3.60
C GLU A 249 21.45 -22.80 2.52
N PRO A 250 20.31 -22.07 2.54
CA PRO A 250 19.33 -22.17 1.47
C PRO A 250 19.89 -21.55 0.19
N LYS A 251 19.57 -22.10 -0.98
CA LYS A 251 19.98 -21.52 -2.28
C LYS A 251 19.32 -20.18 -2.57
N LEU A 252 18.23 -19.84 -1.86
CA LEU A 252 17.53 -18.57 -1.92
C LEU A 252 16.81 -18.29 -0.60
N ILE A 253 16.93 -17.08 -0.07
CA ILE A 253 15.96 -16.56 0.91
C ILE A 253 14.95 -15.71 0.14
N TYR A 254 13.66 -16.01 0.30
CA TYR A 254 12.57 -15.28 -0.34
C TYR A 254 11.68 -14.64 0.72
N GLY A 255 11.36 -13.35 0.58
CA GLY A 255 10.48 -12.62 1.49
C GLY A 255 9.13 -12.26 0.88
N ALA A 256 8.05 -12.41 1.65
CA ALA A 256 6.76 -11.80 1.34
C ALA A 256 6.81 -10.25 1.47
N PRO A 257 5.83 -9.49 0.94
CA PRO A 257 5.72 -8.05 1.14
C PRO A 257 5.19 -7.70 2.54
N PRO A 258 5.58 -6.56 3.14
CA PRO A 258 6.64 -5.66 2.69
C PRO A 258 8.00 -6.34 2.81
N ALA A 259 8.85 -6.06 1.83
CA ALA A 259 10.16 -6.70 1.75
C ALA A 259 11.17 -6.03 2.68
N TRP A 260 12.36 -6.61 2.75
CA TRP A 260 13.56 -6.16 3.48
C TRP A 260 13.73 -4.65 3.74
N PRO A 261 14.41 -4.25 4.83
CA PRO A 261 14.59 -2.84 5.18
C PRO A 261 15.35 -2.04 4.11
N LEU A 262 15.15 -0.72 4.10
CA LEU A 262 15.91 0.20 3.26
C LEU A 262 17.42 0.08 3.54
N GLY A 263 18.25 0.13 2.50
CA GLY A 263 19.70 -0.01 2.63
C GLY A 263 20.19 -1.46 2.71
N PHE A 264 19.28 -2.45 2.77
CA PHE A 264 19.68 -3.85 2.86
C PHE A 264 20.54 -4.30 1.67
N GLU A 265 20.39 -3.68 0.50
CA GLU A 265 21.23 -3.92 -0.69
C GLU A 265 22.73 -3.69 -0.46
N LYS A 266 23.10 -2.90 0.56
CA LYS A 266 24.49 -2.64 0.94
C LYS A 266 25.02 -3.62 1.99
N ASN A 267 24.14 -4.44 2.56
CA ASN A 267 24.50 -5.44 3.55
C ASN A 267 24.96 -6.73 2.84
N ASN A 268 26.06 -7.34 3.30
CA ASN A 268 26.52 -8.64 2.80
C ASN A 268 25.45 -9.74 2.96
N LEU A 269 24.49 -9.55 3.87
CA LEU A 269 23.30 -10.39 4.06
C LEU A 269 22.35 -10.42 2.85
N SER A 270 22.46 -9.47 1.92
CA SER A 270 21.58 -9.37 0.74
C SER A 270 21.88 -10.35 -0.38
N ASN A 271 23.04 -10.99 -0.36
CA ASN A 271 23.36 -12.02 -1.33
C ASN A 271 22.32 -13.15 -1.28
N ASP A 272 21.82 -13.51 -2.47
CA ASP A 272 20.86 -14.61 -2.68
C ASP A 272 19.54 -14.41 -1.94
N VAL A 273 19.20 -13.13 -1.74
CA VAL A 273 17.91 -12.69 -1.23
C VAL A 273 17.04 -12.17 -2.37
N ALA A 274 15.86 -12.76 -2.47
CA ALA A 274 14.77 -12.28 -3.31
C ALA A 274 13.56 -11.91 -2.46
N GLY A 275 12.59 -11.23 -3.08
CA GLY A 275 11.34 -10.90 -2.44
C GLY A 275 10.27 -10.50 -3.44
N MET A 276 9.08 -10.25 -2.92
CA MET A 276 7.95 -9.72 -3.69
C MET A 276 7.74 -8.23 -3.41
N THR A 277 7.43 -7.46 -4.44
CA THR A 277 7.11 -6.03 -4.34
C THR A 277 6.07 -5.65 -5.38
N ALA A 278 5.21 -4.68 -5.07
CA ALA A 278 4.26 -4.16 -6.04
C ALA A 278 4.91 -3.15 -7.01
N TRP A 279 6.06 -2.58 -6.62
CA TRP A 279 6.70 -1.50 -7.37
C TRP A 279 8.19 -1.35 -7.04
N LEU A 280 8.94 -0.83 -8.00
CA LEU A 280 10.32 -0.37 -7.84
C LEU A 280 10.46 0.94 -8.63
N PRO A 281 11.33 1.90 -8.24
CA PRO A 281 11.51 3.13 -9.01
C PRO A 281 12.05 2.90 -10.41
N SER A 282 12.66 1.74 -10.66
CA SER A 282 13.20 1.34 -11.95
C SER A 282 12.15 0.80 -12.95
N VAL A 283 10.89 0.63 -12.56
CA VAL A 283 9.86 0.12 -13.48
C VAL A 283 9.62 1.10 -14.64
N ALA A 284 9.49 0.57 -15.85
CA ALA A 284 9.29 1.34 -17.07
C ALA A 284 7.83 1.85 -17.18
N ASN A 285 7.46 2.82 -16.34
CA ASN A 285 6.13 3.42 -16.28
C ASN A 285 6.25 4.96 -16.18
N ASN A 286 5.49 5.70 -17.00
CA ASN A 286 5.47 7.17 -16.99
C ASN A 286 5.03 7.75 -15.63
N GLU A 287 3.95 7.21 -15.05
CA GLU A 287 3.45 7.65 -13.75
C GLU A 287 4.42 7.30 -12.62
N SER A 288 5.15 6.18 -12.76
CA SER A 288 6.25 5.87 -11.85
C SER A 288 7.37 6.91 -11.93
N ARG A 289 7.83 7.28 -13.13
CA ARG A 289 8.84 8.34 -13.31
C ARG A 289 8.38 9.67 -12.73
N ARG A 290 7.13 10.05 -12.98
CA ARG A 290 6.52 11.26 -12.42
C ARG A 290 6.53 11.23 -10.89
N PHE A 291 6.06 10.14 -10.29
CA PHE A 291 6.07 9.96 -8.85
C PHE A 291 7.49 10.07 -8.27
N VAL A 292 8.48 9.38 -8.86
CA VAL A 292 9.88 9.44 -8.39
C VAL A 292 10.44 10.85 -8.45
N THR A 293 10.18 11.61 -9.52
CA THR A 293 10.63 13.00 -9.63
C THR A 293 10.00 13.89 -8.56
N LEU A 294 8.69 13.76 -8.34
CA LEU A 294 7.97 14.53 -7.32
C LEU A 294 8.43 14.17 -5.90
N TYR A 295 8.59 12.88 -5.63
CA TYR A 295 9.05 12.36 -4.34
C TYR A 295 10.46 12.85 -4.04
N ARG A 296 11.39 12.76 -5.00
CA ARG A 296 12.76 13.29 -4.85
C ARG A 296 12.77 14.79 -4.60
N ARG A 297 11.97 15.57 -5.32
CA ARG A 297 11.88 17.02 -5.13
C ARG A 297 11.44 17.38 -3.70
N LYS A 298 10.52 16.60 -3.13
CA LYS A 298 9.95 16.88 -1.81
C LYS A 298 10.81 16.37 -0.65
N TYR A 299 11.35 15.16 -0.77
CA TYR A 299 12.00 14.45 0.34
C TYR A 299 13.51 14.32 0.19
N ASN A 300 14.09 14.77 -0.93
CA ASN A 300 15.52 14.68 -1.23
C ASN A 300 16.06 13.23 -1.22
N GLU A 301 15.20 12.26 -1.53
CA GLU A 301 15.55 10.84 -1.57
C GLU A 301 14.78 10.12 -2.69
N ILE A 302 15.17 8.89 -3.02
CA ILE A 302 14.39 7.97 -3.84
C ILE A 302 13.91 6.86 -2.92
N THR A 303 12.61 6.63 -2.88
CA THR A 303 12.05 5.49 -2.15
C THR A 303 12.03 4.24 -3.01
N ASP A 304 12.41 3.12 -2.41
CA ASP A 304 12.20 1.75 -2.94
C ASP A 304 11.02 1.04 -2.24
N GLU A 305 10.34 1.75 -1.33
CA GLU A 305 9.20 1.24 -0.57
C GLU A 305 7.90 1.52 -1.31
N TYR A 306 7.24 0.47 -1.78
CA TYR A 306 6.06 0.57 -2.64
C TYR A 306 4.83 1.12 -1.92
N MET A 307 4.82 1.14 -0.59
CA MET A 307 3.75 1.81 0.17
C MET A 307 3.72 3.33 -0.07
N ALA A 308 4.83 3.96 -0.45
CA ALA A 308 4.85 5.38 -0.81
C ALA A 308 4.02 5.70 -2.07
N PRO A 309 4.25 5.08 -3.24
CA PRO A 309 3.36 5.29 -4.37
C PRO A 309 1.93 4.79 -4.09
N MET A 310 1.71 3.81 -3.21
CA MET A 310 0.36 3.38 -2.82
C MET A 310 -0.39 4.51 -2.10
N GLY A 311 0.22 5.15 -1.09
CA GLY A 311 -0.35 6.31 -0.41
C GLY A 311 -0.62 7.48 -1.35
N TYR A 312 0.29 7.73 -2.30
CA TYR A 312 0.12 8.74 -3.34
C TYR A 312 -1.11 8.48 -4.22
N VAL A 313 -1.30 7.24 -4.66
CA VAL A 313 -2.44 6.82 -5.48
C VAL A 313 -3.77 6.95 -4.72
N ILE A 314 -3.81 6.58 -3.44
CA ILE A 314 -5.00 6.75 -2.58
C ILE A 314 -5.39 8.23 -2.49
N ALA A 315 -4.42 9.12 -2.25
CA ALA A 315 -4.69 10.55 -2.14
C ALA A 315 -5.19 11.16 -3.47
N LEU A 316 -4.60 10.78 -4.61
CA LEU A 316 -5.02 11.26 -5.92
C LEU A 316 -6.42 10.77 -6.31
N SER A 317 -6.71 9.48 -6.08
CA SER A 317 -8.03 8.91 -6.37
C SER A 317 -9.11 9.50 -5.46
N LEU A 318 -8.81 9.73 -4.18
CA LEU A 318 -9.69 10.47 -3.28
C LEU A 318 -9.94 11.90 -3.76
N GLY A 319 -8.90 12.64 -4.15
CA GLY A 319 -9.04 14.00 -4.67
C GLY A 319 -9.94 14.06 -5.91
N LYS A 320 -9.76 13.11 -6.86
CA LYS A 320 -10.64 12.95 -8.02
C LYS A 320 -12.09 12.69 -7.63
N ALA A 321 -12.32 11.80 -6.66
CA ALA A 321 -13.66 11.46 -6.19
C ALA A 321 -14.35 12.64 -5.50
N VAL A 322 -13.63 13.40 -4.66
CA VAL A 322 -14.17 14.59 -3.98
C VAL A 322 -14.51 15.69 -4.98
N GLU A 323 -13.63 15.92 -5.97
CA GLU A 323 -13.88 16.88 -7.04
C GLU A 323 -15.12 16.50 -7.85
N ALA A 324 -15.24 15.23 -8.26
CA ALA A 324 -16.38 14.72 -9.01
C ALA A 324 -17.69 14.76 -8.19
N ALA A 325 -17.61 14.45 -6.89
CA ALA A 325 -18.77 14.47 -6.01
C ALA A 325 -19.29 15.89 -5.77
N ASN A 326 -18.39 16.88 -5.85
CA ASN A 326 -18.61 18.29 -5.50
C ASN A 326 -19.32 18.41 -4.12
N SER A 327 -18.85 17.62 -3.16
CA SER A 327 -19.46 17.47 -1.84
C SER A 327 -18.46 16.86 -0.86
N ALA A 328 -18.57 17.24 0.41
CA ALA A 328 -17.85 16.62 1.52
C ALA A 328 -18.57 15.36 2.06
N ASP A 329 -19.76 15.03 1.54
CA ASP A 329 -20.53 13.87 1.97
C ASP A 329 -19.84 12.55 1.56
N LYS A 330 -19.54 11.70 2.55
CA LYS A 330 -18.79 10.46 2.33
C LYS A 330 -19.49 9.46 1.44
N ASP A 331 -20.82 9.47 1.35
CA ASP A 331 -21.58 8.55 0.50
C ASP A 331 -21.48 8.95 -0.96
N ARG A 332 -21.59 10.25 -1.24
CA ARG A 332 -21.34 10.81 -2.57
C ARG A 332 -19.89 10.62 -3.00
N ILE A 333 -18.94 10.84 -2.10
CA ILE A 333 -17.51 10.60 -2.38
C ILE A 333 -17.26 9.12 -2.67
N ALA A 334 -17.83 8.20 -1.89
CA ALA A 334 -17.70 6.76 -2.13
C ALA A 334 -18.29 6.36 -3.50
N ALA A 335 -19.44 6.92 -3.88
CA ALA A 335 -20.08 6.65 -5.17
C ALA A 335 -19.22 7.11 -6.36
N GLU A 336 -18.53 8.25 -6.25
CA GLU A 336 -17.61 8.72 -7.29
C GLU A 336 -16.27 7.99 -7.26
N LEU A 337 -15.76 7.63 -6.07
CA LEU A 337 -14.54 6.85 -5.92
C LEU A 337 -14.66 5.48 -6.61
N ALA A 338 -15.83 4.84 -6.50
CA ALA A 338 -16.11 3.57 -7.18
C ALA A 338 -16.00 3.66 -8.72
N LYS A 339 -16.10 4.85 -9.30
CA LYS A 339 -16.01 5.09 -10.76
C LYS A 339 -14.60 5.53 -11.19
N VAL A 340 -13.69 5.80 -10.26
CA VAL A 340 -12.35 6.31 -10.58
C VAL A 340 -11.61 5.30 -11.44
N GLN A 341 -11.05 5.81 -12.54
CA GLN A 341 -10.08 5.14 -13.38
C GLN A 341 -8.89 6.07 -13.55
N MET A 342 -7.68 5.55 -13.34
CA MET A 342 -6.46 6.33 -13.54
C MET A 342 -5.25 5.43 -13.78
N ASP A 343 -4.33 5.88 -14.61
CA ASP A 343 -3.00 5.31 -14.67
C ASP A 343 -2.23 5.67 -13.40
N THR A 344 -1.46 4.72 -12.88
CA THR A 344 -0.72 4.86 -11.63
C THR A 344 0.69 4.30 -11.77
N PRO A 345 1.59 4.54 -10.80
CA PRO A 345 2.90 3.87 -10.77
C PRO A 345 2.84 2.33 -10.86
N PHE A 346 1.73 1.72 -10.45
CA PHE A 346 1.49 0.26 -10.49
C PHE A 346 0.86 -0.23 -11.81
N GLY A 347 0.44 0.68 -12.69
CA GLY A 347 -0.45 0.41 -13.81
C GLY A 347 -1.85 0.98 -13.59
N PRO A 348 -2.86 0.60 -14.38
CA PRO A 348 -4.21 1.17 -14.28
C PRO A 348 -4.88 0.76 -12.96
N LEU A 349 -5.49 1.73 -12.27
CA LEU A 349 -6.37 1.53 -11.12
C LEU A 349 -7.83 1.60 -11.56
N SER A 350 -8.63 0.64 -11.11
CA SER A 350 -10.09 0.66 -11.17
C SER A 350 -10.64 -0.21 -10.04
N PHE A 351 -11.73 0.18 -9.39
CA PHE A 351 -12.35 -0.66 -8.36
C PHE A 351 -13.30 -1.69 -8.95
N LYS A 352 -13.11 -2.96 -8.58
CA LYS A 352 -13.96 -4.09 -8.98
C LYS A 352 -14.23 -5.00 -7.78
N PRO A 353 -15.25 -5.88 -7.83
CA PRO A 353 -15.36 -6.94 -6.85
C PRO A 353 -14.08 -7.80 -6.80
N SER A 354 -13.67 -8.22 -5.62
CA SER A 354 -12.57 -9.17 -5.44
C SER A 354 -12.93 -10.55 -5.99
N ASP A 355 -11.94 -11.42 -6.19
CA ASP A 355 -12.15 -12.76 -6.77
C ASP A 355 -13.10 -13.62 -5.92
N THR A 356 -13.18 -13.36 -4.61
CA THR A 356 -14.11 -14.05 -3.69
C THR A 356 -15.48 -13.37 -3.60
N GLY A 357 -15.63 -12.19 -4.19
CA GLY A 357 -16.83 -11.35 -4.09
C GLY A 357 -17.02 -10.66 -2.73
N LYS A 358 -16.15 -10.92 -1.75
CA LYS A 358 -16.29 -10.39 -0.38
C LYS A 358 -15.92 -8.91 -0.29
N THR A 359 -14.97 -8.44 -1.09
CA THR A 359 -14.68 -7.00 -1.18
C THR A 359 -15.33 -6.43 -2.42
N ARG A 360 -16.24 -5.48 -2.23
CA ARG A 360 -16.94 -4.82 -3.34
C ARG A 360 -16.03 -3.93 -4.20
N PHE A 361 -15.04 -3.29 -3.56
CA PHE A 361 -14.15 -2.32 -4.19
C PHE A 361 -12.68 -2.68 -3.96
N GLN A 362 -12.18 -3.61 -4.78
CA GLN A 362 -10.78 -4.00 -4.89
C GLN A 362 -10.09 -3.20 -6.00
N GLY A 363 -9.01 -2.50 -5.68
CA GLY A 363 -8.25 -1.65 -6.60
C GLY A 363 -7.26 -2.43 -7.45
N PHE A 364 -6.26 -3.06 -6.83
CA PHE A 364 -5.26 -3.86 -7.56
C PHE A 364 -5.40 -5.36 -7.31
N ASN A 365 -4.90 -6.17 -8.24
CA ASN A 365 -4.89 -7.63 -8.14
C ASN A 365 -3.45 -8.16 -8.32
N GLN A 366 -3.30 -9.47 -8.54
CA GLN A 366 -2.00 -10.11 -8.72
C GLN A 366 -1.08 -9.48 -9.79
N SER A 367 -1.60 -8.75 -10.77
CA SER A 367 -0.81 -8.22 -11.90
C SER A 367 0.24 -7.19 -11.48
N ILE A 368 0.08 -6.55 -10.32
CA ILE A 368 1.06 -5.56 -9.85
C ILE A 368 2.32 -6.23 -9.27
N TRP A 369 2.27 -7.53 -8.94
CA TRP A 369 3.35 -8.20 -8.24
C TRP A 369 4.57 -8.48 -9.11
N LEU A 370 5.70 -7.91 -8.70
CA LEU A 370 7.03 -8.22 -9.18
C LEU A 370 7.78 -9.03 -8.13
N GLN A 371 8.72 -9.84 -8.59
CA GLN A 371 9.69 -10.49 -7.73
C GLN A 371 11.03 -9.89 -8.09
N PHE A 372 11.72 -9.44 -7.05
CA PHE A 372 13.01 -8.80 -7.18
C PHE A 372 14.08 -9.65 -6.51
N GLN A 373 15.32 -9.42 -6.93
CA GLN A 373 16.51 -9.92 -6.24
C GLN A 373 17.45 -8.74 -5.99
N TYR A 374 18.19 -8.81 -4.89
CA TYR A 374 19.30 -7.89 -4.65
C TYR A 374 20.47 -8.27 -5.58
N LEU A 375 20.68 -7.44 -6.60
CA LEU A 375 21.70 -7.62 -7.63
C LEU A 375 22.38 -6.28 -7.91
N GLU A 376 23.70 -6.29 -8.07
CA GLU A 376 24.49 -5.07 -8.39
C GLU A 376 24.26 -3.93 -7.37
N GLY A 377 24.05 -4.27 -6.09
CA GLY A 377 23.79 -3.28 -5.03
C GLY A 377 22.44 -2.58 -5.13
N SER A 378 21.43 -3.19 -5.78
CA SER A 378 20.07 -2.64 -5.88
C SER A 378 19.01 -3.75 -6.02
N ARG A 379 17.74 -3.41 -5.84
CA ARG A 379 16.62 -4.31 -6.15
C ARG A 379 16.38 -4.32 -7.65
N ARG A 380 16.49 -5.48 -8.28
CA ARG A 380 16.20 -5.67 -9.71
C ARG A 380 15.01 -6.59 -9.89
N PRO A 381 13.99 -6.23 -10.71
CA PRO A 381 12.93 -7.16 -11.04
C PRO A 381 13.52 -8.34 -11.84
N VAL A 382 13.23 -9.55 -11.41
CA VAL A 382 13.71 -10.82 -11.99
C VAL A 382 12.56 -11.72 -12.45
N PHE A 383 11.34 -11.47 -11.99
CA PHE A 383 10.12 -12.17 -12.43
C PHE A 383 8.90 -11.24 -12.32
N PRO A 384 7.84 -11.42 -13.14
CA PRO A 384 7.72 -12.35 -14.27
C PRO A 384 8.71 -12.06 -15.40
N ALA A 385 9.03 -13.06 -16.21
CA ALA A 385 10.09 -12.98 -17.23
C ALA A 385 9.91 -11.82 -18.22
N ASN A 386 8.67 -11.50 -18.59
CA ASN A 386 8.35 -10.38 -19.48
C ASN A 386 8.52 -8.99 -18.85
N ARG A 387 8.76 -8.91 -17.53
CA ARG A 387 9.03 -7.67 -16.78
C ARG A 387 10.37 -7.70 -16.06
N ALA A 388 11.18 -8.75 -16.27
CA ALA A 388 12.49 -8.88 -15.67
C ALA A 388 13.48 -7.89 -16.31
N ALA A 389 14.20 -7.13 -15.48
CA ALA A 389 15.30 -6.29 -15.93
C ALA A 389 16.65 -7.02 -15.89
N ARG A 390 16.72 -8.10 -15.12
CA ARG A 390 17.88 -8.98 -14.97
C ARG A 390 17.41 -10.44 -14.85
N PRO A 391 18.21 -11.41 -15.31
CA PRO A 391 17.95 -12.81 -14.97
C PRO A 391 18.08 -13.03 -13.46
N LEU A 392 17.26 -13.94 -12.93
CA LEU A 392 17.42 -14.43 -11.56
C LEU A 392 18.78 -15.14 -11.42
N ARG A 393 19.52 -14.85 -10.35
CA ARG A 393 20.66 -15.67 -9.92
C ARG A 393 20.17 -16.78 -9.00
N TYR A 394 20.12 -18.01 -9.52
CA TYR A 394 19.80 -19.23 -8.76
C TYR A 394 20.51 -20.45 -9.39
N PRO A 395 21.11 -21.36 -8.59
CA PRO A 395 21.25 -21.29 -7.14
C PRO A 395 22.15 -20.13 -6.69
N GLY A 396 21.93 -19.65 -5.46
CA GLY A 396 22.85 -18.74 -4.80
C GLY A 396 24.18 -19.39 -4.41
N ASN A 397 25.16 -18.57 -4.05
CA ASN A 397 26.50 -19.01 -3.62
C ASN A 397 26.63 -18.94 -2.08
N TYR A 398 25.62 -19.45 -1.37
CA TYR A 398 25.49 -19.32 0.08
C TYR A 398 26.72 -19.82 0.86
#